data_AF-A0A3D8PSF5-F1
#
_entry.id   AF-A0A3D8PSF5-F1
#
_cell.length_a   1.000
_cell.length_b   1.000
_cell.length_c   1.000
_cell.angle_alpha   90.00
_cell.angle_beta   90.00
_cell.angle_gamma   90.00
#
_symmetry.space_group_name_H-M   'P 1'
#
loop_
_entity.id
_entity.type
_entity.pdbx_description
1 polymer ?
#
loop_
_entity_poly.entity_id
_entity_poly.type
_entity_poly.pdbx_seq_one_letter_code
_entity_poly.pdbx_strand_id
1 'polypeptide(L)'
;MILYIQIYLKVLKSNYMLLIMAIVLAFLTFFIWAGFPGFIISAMLENLTNNFAVILLCTLLSTGFLFSMLFMPINLKVAKIIADMKQSSQIHTFVRLEICWILVCAAVFWIVLAMGSLF
;
A
#
# COMPACT_ATOMS: atom_id res chain seq x y z
N MET A 1 17.99 6.63 6.00
CA MET A 1 17.25 6.22 4.78
C MET A 1 17.96 5.10 4.02
N ILE A 2 19.25 5.24 3.70
CA ILE A 2 20.03 4.24 2.94
C ILE A 2 19.97 2.84 3.56
N LEU A 3 20.11 2.72 4.89
CA LEU A 3 20.01 1.44 5.59
C LEU A 3 18.65 0.73 5.35
N TYR A 4 17.54 1.47 5.40
CA TYR A 4 16.20 0.90 5.16
C TYR A 4 16.08 0.34 3.75
N ILE A 5 16.57 1.09 2.75
CA ILE A 5 16.54 0.69 1.35
C ILE A 5 17.41 -0.56 1.12
N GLN A 6 18.62 -0.60 1.67
CA GLN A 6 19.51 -1.74 1.54
C GLN A 6 18.92 -3.02 2.13
N ILE A 7 18.29 -2.92 3.30
CA ILE A 7 17.62 -4.06 3.95
C ILE A 7 16.41 -4.48 3.13
N TYR A 8 15.60 -3.52 2.66
CA TYR A 8 14.44 -3.80 1.83
C TYR A 8 14.85 -4.57 0.58
N LEU A 9 15.87 -4.09 -0.14
CA LEU A 9 16.42 -4.76 -1.32
C LEU A 9 16.99 -6.15 -1.00
N LYS A 10 17.65 -6.31 0.16
CA LYS A 10 18.15 -7.61 0.62
C LYS A 10 17.00 -8.60 0.85
N VAL A 11 15.93 -8.17 1.52
CA VAL A 11 14.74 -9.00 1.75
C VAL A 11 14.06 -9.33 0.43
N LEU A 12 13.93 -8.36 -0.47
CA LEU A 12 13.32 -8.55 -1.78
C LEU A 12 14.08 -9.57 -2.63
N LYS A 13 15.41 -9.47 -2.68
CA LYS A 13 16.27 -10.43 -3.41
C LYS A 13 16.19 -11.84 -2.81
N SER A 14 16.22 -11.94 -1.49
CA SER A 14 16.14 -13.23 -0.80
C SER A 14 14.74 -13.86 -0.85
N ASN A 15 13.70 -13.06 -1.08
CA ASN A 15 12.30 -13.47 -1.08
C ASN A 15 11.62 -13.11 -2.41
N TYR A 16 12.34 -13.28 -3.52
CA TYR A 16 11.86 -12.88 -4.84
C TYR A 16 10.51 -13.54 -5.19
N MET A 17 10.30 -14.78 -4.75
CA MET A 17 9.04 -15.51 -4.96
C MET A 17 7.84 -14.81 -4.30
N LEU A 18 8.02 -14.27 -3.07
CA LEU A 18 6.96 -13.51 -2.39
C LEU A 18 6.64 -12.21 -3.14
N LEU A 19 7.65 -11.55 -3.69
CA LEU A 19 7.44 -10.36 -4.52
C LEU A 19 6.62 -10.72 -5.77
N ILE A 20 7.01 -11.77 -6.49
CA ILE A 20 6.29 -12.21 -7.70
C ILE A 20 4.84 -12.55 -7.36
N MET A 21 4.61 -13.32 -6.29
CA MET A 21 3.26 -13.64 -5.83
C MET A 21 2.46 -12.38 -5.51
N ALA A 22 3.03 -11.41 -4.78
CA ALA A 22 2.37 -10.16 -4.46
C ALA A 22 2.03 -9.34 -5.72
N ILE A 23 2.94 -9.26 -6.70
CA ILE A 23 2.72 -8.55 -7.97
C ILE A 23 1.62 -9.23 -8.80
N VAL A 24 1.68 -10.55 -8.95
CA VAL A 24 0.66 -11.32 -9.70
C VAL A 24 -0.70 -11.17 -9.02
N LEU A 25 -0.74 -11.29 -7.69
CA LEU A 25 -1.97 -11.13 -6.93
C LEU A 25 -2.50 -9.70 -7.06
N ALA A 26 -1.63 -8.69 -6.94
CA ALA A 26 -1.98 -7.28 -7.13
C ALA A 26 -2.57 -7.01 -8.52
N PHE A 27 -2.00 -7.61 -9.57
CA PHE A 27 -2.50 -7.46 -10.94
C PHE A 27 -3.86 -8.15 -11.13
N LEU A 28 -3.97 -9.42 -10.74
CA LEU A 28 -5.21 -10.20 -10.91
C LEU A 28 -6.37 -9.64 -10.09
N THR A 29 -6.08 -9.14 -8.89
CA THR A 29 -7.09 -8.58 -8.00
C THR A 29 -7.27 -7.08 -8.17
N PHE A 30 -6.57 -6.45 -9.13
CA PHE A 30 -6.57 -5.00 -9.29
C PHE A 30 -7.97 -4.43 -9.42
N PHE A 31 -8.76 -4.98 -10.33
CA PHE A 31 -10.14 -4.52 -10.56
C PHE A 31 -11.07 -4.80 -9.37
N ILE A 32 -10.80 -5.86 -8.60
CA ILE A 32 -11.59 -6.21 -7.41
C ILE A 32 -11.31 -5.19 -6.31
N TRP A 33 -10.05 -4.88 -6.03
CA TRP A 33 -9.66 -3.94 -4.97
C TRP A 33 -9.79 -2.47 -5.36
N ALA A 34 -9.66 -2.13 -6.64
CA ALA A 34 -9.88 -0.78 -7.15
C ALA A 34 -11.37 -0.45 -7.23
N GLY A 35 -12.14 -1.38 -7.82
CA GLY A 35 -13.55 -1.14 -8.13
C GLY A 35 -14.43 -1.24 -6.90
N PHE A 36 -14.31 -2.33 -6.13
CA PHE A 36 -15.29 -2.63 -5.08
C PHE A 36 -15.09 -1.77 -3.81
N PRO A 37 -13.90 -1.71 -3.18
CA PRO A 37 -13.62 -0.76 -2.11
C PRO A 37 -13.79 0.69 -2.55
N GLY A 38 -13.31 1.05 -3.74
CA GLY A 38 -13.40 2.41 -4.25
C GLY A 38 -14.85 2.90 -4.30
N PHE A 39 -15.73 2.11 -4.92
CA PHE A 39 -17.14 2.43 -5.08
C PHE A 39 -17.93 2.43 -3.76
N ILE A 40 -17.68 1.45 -2.88
CA ILE A 40 -18.38 1.38 -1.59
C ILE A 40 -17.98 2.54 -0.69
N ILE A 41 -16.68 2.83 -0.62
CA ILE A 41 -16.16 3.89 0.25
C ILE A 41 -16.59 5.25 -0.30
N SER A 42 -16.54 5.48 -1.62
CA SER A 42 -17.04 6.72 -2.20
C SER A 42 -18.52 6.92 -1.95
N ALA A 43 -19.36 5.90 -2.18
CA ALA A 43 -20.81 5.98 -1.95
C ALA A 43 -21.16 6.20 -0.47
N MET A 44 -20.41 5.60 0.45
CA MET A 44 -20.56 5.88 1.88
C MET A 44 -20.17 7.31 2.24
N LEU A 45 -19.07 7.81 1.69
CA LEU A 45 -18.60 9.17 1.99
C LEU A 45 -19.46 10.25 1.35
N GLU A 46 -20.04 10.01 0.17
CA GLU A 46 -21.00 10.93 -0.47
C GLU A 46 -22.22 11.21 0.42
N ASN A 47 -22.61 10.24 1.25
CA ASN A 47 -23.69 10.43 2.24
C ASN A 47 -23.24 11.24 3.47
N LEU A 48 -21.93 11.38 3.71
CA LEU A 48 -21.37 12.08 4.87
C LEU A 48 -20.87 13.49 4.51
N THR A 49 -20.32 13.66 3.31
CA THR A 49 -19.77 14.92 2.83
C THR A 49 -19.93 15.05 1.32
N ASN A 50 -20.24 16.26 0.86
CA ASN A 50 -20.28 16.59 -0.59
C ASN A 50 -18.94 17.16 -1.10
N ASN A 51 -17.92 17.24 -0.25
CA ASN A 51 -16.61 17.75 -0.68
C ASN A 51 -15.86 16.68 -1.48
N PHE A 52 -15.88 16.82 -2.80
CA PHE A 52 -15.22 15.91 -3.74
C PHE A 52 -13.75 15.61 -3.39
N ALA A 53 -12.99 16.61 -2.95
CA ALA A 53 -11.58 16.42 -2.60
C ALA A 53 -11.41 15.49 -1.39
N VAL A 54 -12.30 15.58 -0.40
CA VAL A 54 -12.28 14.73 0.79
C VAL A 54 -12.67 13.29 0.42
N ILE A 55 -13.75 13.13 -0.36
CA ILE A 55 -14.22 11.82 -0.84
C ILE A 55 -13.09 11.10 -1.60
N LEU A 56 -12.44 11.81 -2.51
CA LEU A 56 -11.36 11.30 -3.35
C LEU A 56 -10.13 10.89 -2.53
N LEU A 57 -9.66 11.76 -1.62
CA LEU A 57 -8.52 11.44 -0.75
C LEU A 57 -8.77 10.21 0.13
N CYS A 58 -9.95 10.14 0.76
CA CYS A 58 -10.32 9.00 1.59
C CYS A 58 -10.43 7.70 0.78
N THR A 59 -10.98 7.78 -0.43
CA THR A 59 -11.07 6.63 -1.34
C THR A 59 -9.68 6.12 -1.73
N LEU A 60 -8.77 7.03 -2.09
CA LEU A 60 -7.38 6.70 -2.45
C LEU A 60 -6.61 6.09 -1.28
N LEU A 61 -6.70 6.68 -0.09
CA LEU A 61 -6.01 6.18 1.10
C LEU A 61 -6.55 4.82 1.54
N SER A 62 -7.86 4.62 1.47
CA SER A 62 -8.46 3.34 1.86
C SER A 62 -8.10 2.23 0.87
N THR A 63 -8.15 2.54 -0.43
CA THR A 63 -7.72 1.59 -1.47
C THR A 63 -6.23 1.29 -1.35
N GLY A 64 -5.42 2.32 -1.09
CA GLY A 64 -3.99 2.20 -0.83
C GLY A 64 -3.67 1.33 0.39
N PHE A 65 -4.48 1.43 1.45
CA PHE A 65 -4.38 0.58 2.64
C PHE A 65 -4.69 -0.89 2.34
N LEU A 66 -5.76 -1.17 1.61
CA LEU A 66 -6.08 -2.53 1.23
C LEU A 66 -5.00 -3.15 0.32
N PHE A 67 -4.45 -2.36 -0.60
CA PHE A 67 -3.34 -2.80 -1.45
C PHE A 67 -2.03 -3.01 -0.69
N SER A 68 -1.72 -2.16 0.29
CA SER A 68 -0.48 -2.30 1.06
C SER A 68 -0.45 -3.63 1.83
N MET A 69 -1.61 -4.18 2.22
CA MET A 69 -1.71 -5.49 2.86
C MET A 69 -1.14 -6.64 2.00
N LEU A 70 -1.15 -6.53 0.67
CA LEU A 70 -0.51 -7.53 -0.20
C LEU A 70 1.01 -7.64 0.06
N PHE A 71 1.61 -6.54 0.50
CA PHE A 71 3.04 -6.44 0.81
C PHE A 71 3.34 -6.63 2.31
N MET A 72 2.32 -6.83 3.15
CA MET A 72 2.46 -7.10 4.58
C MET A 72 3.53 -8.16 4.94
N PRO A 73 3.59 -9.35 4.31
CA PRO A 73 4.61 -10.35 4.67
C PRO A 73 6.04 -9.88 4.39
N ILE A 74 6.25 -9.04 3.37
CA ILE A 74 7.55 -8.45 3.07
C ILE A 74 7.86 -7.37 4.10
N ASN A 75 6.91 -6.49 4.38
CA ASN A 75 7.06 -5.41 5.36
C ASN A 75 7.35 -5.94 6.77
N LEU A 76 6.74 -7.05 7.18
CA LEU A 76 7.03 -7.73 8.45
C LEU A 76 8.47 -8.28 8.51
N LYS A 77 8.96 -8.92 7.44
CA LYS A 77 10.35 -9.42 7.37
C LYS A 77 11.36 -8.28 7.44
N VAL A 78 11.10 -7.19 6.72
CA VAL A 78 11.96 -5.99 6.76
C VAL A 78 11.92 -5.33 8.14
N ALA A 79 10.73 -5.19 8.72
CA ALA A 79 10.55 -4.60 10.04
C ALA A 79 11.30 -5.37 11.12
N LYS A 80 11.25 -6.71 11.10
CA LYS A 80 11.98 -7.55 12.04
C LYS A 80 13.49 -7.31 11.98
N ILE A 81 14.08 -7.36 10.78
CA ILE A 81 15.53 -7.15 10.62
C ILE A 81 15.95 -5.76 11.11
N ILE A 82 15.18 -4.72 10.78
CA ILE A 82 15.47 -3.34 11.23
C ILE A 82 15.30 -3.20 12.74
N ALA A 83 14.25 -3.80 13.30
CA ALA A 83 13.97 -3.78 14.73
C ALA A 83 15.11 -4.43 15.53
N ASP A 84 15.61 -5.59 15.05
CA ASP A 84 16.74 -6.30 15.65
C ASP A 84 18.03 -5.47 15.61
N MET A 85 18.32 -4.81 14.48
CA MET A 85 19.52 -3.96 14.35
C MET A 85 19.45 -2.66 15.16
N LYS A 86 18.25 -2.11 15.34
CA LYS A 86 18.06 -0.84 16.06
C LYS A 86 17.65 -1.03 17.52
N GLN A 87 17.56 -2.29 17.99
CA GLN A 87 16.98 -2.63 19.29
C GLN A 87 15.67 -1.88 19.58
N SER A 88 14.80 -1.84 18.57
CA SER A 88 13.54 -1.10 18.62
C SER A 88 12.36 -2.06 18.47
N SER A 89 11.15 -1.61 18.77
CA SER A 89 9.97 -2.48 18.61
C SER A 89 9.69 -2.80 17.14
N GLN A 90 9.46 -4.08 16.86
CA GLN A 90 9.07 -4.58 15.54
C GLN A 90 7.75 -3.95 15.08
N ILE A 91 6.78 -3.77 15.99
CA ILE A 91 5.47 -3.21 15.67
C ILE A 91 5.61 -1.75 15.22
N HIS A 92 6.37 -0.92 15.95
CA HIS A 92 6.58 0.48 15.55
C HIS A 92 7.29 0.60 14.20
N THR A 93 8.27 -0.27 13.95
CA THR A 93 8.98 -0.30 12.67
C THR A 93 8.07 -0.76 11.53
N PHE A 94 7.23 -1.77 11.77
CA PHE A 94 6.26 -2.27 10.81
C PHE A 94 5.23 -1.20 10.46
N VAL A 95 4.59 -0.56 11.45
CA VAL A 95 3.60 0.49 11.21
C VAL A 95 4.19 1.64 10.38
N ARG A 96 5.44 2.04 10.66
CA ARG A 96 6.11 3.08 9.88
C ARG A 96 6.34 2.68 8.43
N LEU A 97 6.74 1.42 8.18
CA LEU A 97 6.90 0.89 6.83
C LEU A 97 5.56 0.78 6.11
N GLU A 98 4.53 0.33 6.81
CA GLU A 98 3.19 0.16 6.27
C GLU A 98 2.59 1.51 5.84
N ILE A 99 2.70 2.55 6.67
CA ILE A 99 2.26 3.92 6.31
C ILE A 99 2.93 4.39 5.02
N CYS A 100 4.23 4.14 4.83
CA CYS A 100 4.90 4.48 3.58
C CYS A 100 4.31 3.72 2.38
N TRP A 101 4.00 2.43 2.54
CA TRP A 101 3.38 1.64 1.47
C TRP A 101 1.94 2.07 1.16
N ILE A 102 1.15 2.43 2.16
CA ILE A 102 -0.19 3.00 1.95
C ILE A 102 -0.11 4.23 1.04
N LEU A 103 0.83 5.14 1.33
CA LEU A 103 1.03 6.36 0.54
C LEU A 103 1.50 6.06 -0.89
N VAL A 104 2.43 5.11 -1.05
CA VAL A 104 2.90 4.68 -2.38
C VAL A 104 1.76 4.06 -3.18
N CYS A 105 0.99 3.15 -2.60
CA CYS A 105 -0.16 2.54 -3.25
C CYS A 105 -1.23 3.57 -3.62
N ALA A 106 -1.55 4.50 -2.72
CA ALA A 106 -2.50 5.59 -2.98
C ALA A 106 -2.03 6.50 -4.13
N ALA A 107 -0.73 6.82 -4.18
CA ALA A 107 -0.15 7.61 -5.27
C ALA A 107 -0.18 6.86 -6.62
N VAL A 108 0.11 5.56 -6.64
CA VAL A 108 -0.03 4.73 -7.85
C VAL A 108 -1.47 4.71 -8.32
N PHE A 109 -2.43 4.54 -7.41
CA PHE A 109 -3.86 4.58 -7.72
C PHE A 109 -4.29 5.91 -8.32
N TRP A 110 -3.83 7.02 -7.74
CA TRP A 110 -4.08 8.35 -8.27
C TRP A 110 -3.59 8.50 -9.71
N ILE A 111 -2.36 8.05 -9.98
CA ILE A 111 -1.78 8.10 -11.33
C ILE A 111 -2.61 7.27 -12.32
N VAL A 112 -3.00 6.05 -11.93
CA VAL A 112 -3.82 5.18 -12.79
C VAL A 112 -5.17 5.82 -13.11
N LEU A 113 -5.84 6.41 -12.12
CA LEU A 113 -7.10 7.13 -12.33
C LEU A 113 -6.92 8.36 -13.23
N ALA A 114 -5.88 9.16 -12.98
CA ALA A 114 -5.58 10.34 -13.79
C ALA A 114 -5.26 10.00 -15.26
N MET A 115 -4.59 8.86 -15.52
CA MET A 115 -4.34 8.37 -16.88
C MET A 115 -5.60 7.79 -17.52
N GLY A 116 -6.44 7.10 -16.74
CA GLY A 116 -7.70 6.52 -17.22
C GLY A 116 -8.78 7.56 -17.54
N SER A 117 -8.76 8.73 -16.90
CA SER A 117 -9.71 9.82 -17.18
C SER A 117 -9.28 10.75 -18.33
N LEU A 118 -8.15 10.47 -18.99
CA LEU A 118 -7.61 11.22 -20.13
C LEU A 118 -8.01 10.63 -21.51
N PHE A 119 -8.80 9.56 -21.53
CA PHE A 119 -9.42 8.94 -22.72
C PHE A 119 -10.94 8.99 -22.62
#